data_AF-A0A3D1JEH9-F1
#
_entry.id   AF-A0A3D1JEH9-F1
#
_cell.length_a   1.000
_cell.length_b   1.000
_cell.length_c   1.000
_cell.angle_alpha   90.00
_cell.angle_beta   90.00
_cell.angle_gamma   90.00
#
_symmetry.space_group_name_H-M   'P 1'
#
loop_
_entity.id
_entity.type
_entity.pdbx_description
1 polymer ?
#
loop_
_entity_poly.entity_id
_entity_poly.type
_entity_poly.pdbx_seq_one_letter_code
_entity_poly.pdbx_strand_id
1 'polypeptide(L)'
;MSSIVGLLKSKFRNDLHFPEKGTISVHNGYRLLFLFNLFLFSAAVVLMEPRRLLAEMQLILFSESHLVTDYIALTSVGTALFNSSMMTFIAIFICYHYRVPMTGGAVSAIFMVTGYGLFGKNLLNFIPIFLGVRLYSYFMNEPLKKFLLIALYGSSVSPVVSFFAFNQRLSPVLGIGVGYLIGIVIGFIMVPLALHFQSLFKRVSLYSAGFTSGMLCTMVAGICRMFGLQIDLRGIVSKEQQPELIIFLVIFGLLLCGYGLRMASKRHRLNLRAIWSHSGKIELDI
;
A
#
# COMPACT_ATOMS: atom_id res chain seq x y z
N MET A 1 3.13 -41.08 24.54
CA MET A 1 3.50 -40.05 23.54
C MET A 1 2.52 -39.88 22.37
N SER A 2 1.46 -40.70 22.19
CA SER A 2 0.51 -40.53 21.08
C SER A 2 -0.67 -39.56 21.34
N SER A 3 -0.98 -39.25 22.60
CA SER A 3 -2.13 -38.40 22.96
C SER A 3 -1.88 -36.89 22.73
N ILE A 4 -0.65 -36.40 22.97
CA ILE A 4 -0.27 -34.98 22.82
C ILE A 4 -0.22 -34.56 21.33
N VAL A 5 0.24 -35.45 20.46
CA VAL A 5 0.26 -35.21 19.00
C VAL A 5 -1.15 -35.17 18.43
N GLY A 6 -2.08 -35.97 18.95
CA GLY A 6 -3.50 -35.92 18.59
C GLY A 6 -4.19 -34.62 19.03
N LEU A 7 -3.84 -34.10 20.21
CA LEU A 7 -4.36 -32.85 20.76
C LEU A 7 -3.84 -31.62 20.02
N LEU A 8 -2.56 -31.61 19.63
CA LEU A 8 -1.98 -30.60 18.75
C LEU A 8 -2.58 -30.65 17.33
N LYS A 9 -2.80 -31.84 16.76
CA LYS A 9 -3.44 -31.97 15.44
C LYS A 9 -4.92 -31.56 15.46
N SER A 10 -5.62 -31.78 16.57
CA SER A 10 -7.01 -31.34 16.78
C SER A 10 -7.10 -29.81 16.95
N LYS A 11 -6.18 -29.21 17.72
CA LYS A 11 -6.13 -27.75 17.90
C LYS A 11 -5.76 -27.03 16.59
N PHE A 12 -4.82 -27.55 15.82
CA PHE A 12 -4.46 -27.01 14.50
C PHE A 12 -5.50 -27.25 13.38
N ARG A 13 -6.36 -28.27 13.53
CA ARG A 13 -7.40 -28.60 12.54
C ARG A 13 -8.71 -27.86 12.80
N ASN A 14 -9.00 -27.49 14.04
CA ASN A 14 -10.17 -26.69 14.40
C ASN A 14 -10.01 -25.19 14.11
N ASP A 15 -8.77 -24.69 13.96
CA ASP A 15 -8.49 -23.33 13.47
C ASP A 15 -8.62 -23.19 11.93
N LEU A 16 -9.13 -24.22 11.25
CA LEU A 16 -9.27 -24.27 9.78
C LEU A 16 -10.72 -24.47 9.31
N HIS A 17 -11.69 -23.95 10.05
CA HIS A 17 -13.04 -23.77 9.52
C HIS A 17 -13.22 -22.34 9.00
N PHE A 18 -13.10 -22.16 7.68
CA PHE A 18 -13.58 -20.96 6.99
C PHE A 18 -14.59 -21.36 5.91
N PRO A 19 -15.88 -21.28 6.24
CA PRO A 19 -16.86 -20.84 5.26
C PRO A 19 -17.70 -19.73 5.88
N GLU A 20 -17.25 -18.47 5.74
CA GLU A 20 -18.06 -17.32 6.11
C GLU A 20 -18.29 -16.40 4.92
N LYS A 21 -19.56 -16.01 4.77
CA LYS A 21 -20.09 -15.25 3.63
C LYS A 21 -19.28 -13.98 3.41
N GLY A 22 -18.65 -13.86 2.24
CA GLY A 22 -18.00 -12.63 1.77
C GLY A 22 -16.54 -12.77 1.38
N THR A 23 -15.86 -13.87 1.75
CA THR A 23 -14.48 -14.11 1.31
C THR A 23 -14.45 -14.57 -0.14
N ILE A 24 -13.89 -13.75 -1.03
CA ILE A 24 -13.50 -14.22 -2.37
C ILE A 24 -12.48 -15.33 -2.16
N SER A 25 -12.58 -16.44 -2.91
CA SER A 25 -11.51 -17.46 -2.91
C SER A 25 -10.17 -16.75 -3.07
N VAL A 26 -9.26 -16.98 -2.12
CA VAL A 26 -7.96 -16.29 -2.01
C VAL A 26 -7.28 -16.20 -3.38
N HIS A 27 -7.30 -17.32 -4.12
CA HIS A 27 -6.69 -17.42 -5.44
C HIS A 27 -7.40 -16.59 -6.52
N ASN A 28 -8.73 -16.47 -6.49
CA ASN A 28 -9.48 -15.64 -7.44
C ASN A 28 -9.29 -14.14 -7.16
N GLY A 29 -9.16 -13.75 -5.89
CA GLY A 29 -8.89 -12.37 -5.50
C GLY A 29 -7.53 -11.88 -5.99
N TYR A 30 -6.46 -12.66 -5.77
CA TYR A 30 -5.12 -12.32 -6.27
C TYR A 30 -5.07 -12.30 -7.80
N ARG A 31 -5.78 -13.21 -8.49
CA ARG A 31 -5.88 -13.17 -9.97
C ARG A 31 -6.45 -11.85 -10.47
N LEU A 32 -7.50 -11.33 -9.83
CA LEU A 32 -8.11 -10.05 -10.24
C LEU A 32 -7.15 -8.87 -10.04
N LEU A 33 -6.48 -8.81 -8.88
CA LEU A 33 -5.49 -7.75 -8.61
C LEU A 33 -4.29 -7.83 -9.56
N PHE A 34 -3.85 -9.05 -9.88
CA PHE A 34 -2.78 -9.26 -10.83
C PHE A 34 -3.18 -8.81 -12.24
N LEU A 35 -4.40 -9.12 -12.70
CA LEU A 35 -4.92 -8.65 -13.98
C LEU A 35 -5.08 -7.12 -14.02
N PHE A 36 -5.59 -6.53 -12.93
CA PHE A 36 -5.65 -5.08 -12.77
C PHE A 36 -4.25 -4.45 -12.90
N ASN A 37 -3.27 -4.98 -12.20
CA ASN A 37 -1.92 -4.42 -12.26
C ASN A 37 -1.23 -4.68 -13.60
N LEU A 38 -1.53 -5.80 -14.26
CA LEU A 38 -1.04 -6.07 -15.62
C LEU A 38 -1.62 -5.08 -16.62
N PHE A 39 -2.89 -4.69 -16.48
CA PHE A 39 -3.48 -3.62 -17.27
C PHE A 39 -2.75 -2.29 -17.04
N LEU A 40 -2.51 -1.91 -15.78
CA LEU A 40 -1.75 -0.69 -15.43
C LEU A 40 -0.32 -0.73 -15.99
N PHE A 41 0.36 -1.87 -15.86
CA PHE A 41 1.68 -2.11 -16.43
C PHE A 41 1.70 -1.97 -17.95
N SER A 42 0.71 -2.54 -18.64
CA SER A 42 0.61 -2.47 -20.09
C SER A 42 0.42 -1.03 -20.57
N ALA A 43 -0.39 -0.24 -19.86
CA ALA A 43 -0.55 1.19 -20.16
C ALA A 43 0.76 1.96 -19.92
N ALA A 44 1.49 1.64 -18.85
CA ALA A 44 2.82 2.22 -18.62
C ALA A 44 3.77 1.94 -19.78
N VAL A 45 3.83 0.69 -20.26
CA VAL A 45 4.69 0.27 -21.38
C VAL A 45 4.33 0.96 -22.69
N VAL A 46 3.04 1.20 -22.96
CA VAL A 46 2.60 1.91 -24.16
C VAL A 46 2.94 3.40 -24.11
N LEU A 47 2.90 4.01 -22.93
CA LEU A 47 3.07 5.46 -22.75
C LEU A 47 4.50 5.88 -22.42
N MET A 48 5.39 4.92 -22.10
CA MET A 48 6.79 5.23 -21.74
C MET A 48 7.69 5.32 -22.97
N GLU A 49 8.75 6.13 -22.86
CA GLU A 49 9.88 6.09 -23.77
C GLU A 49 11.00 5.18 -23.20
N PRO A 50 11.29 4.00 -23.79
CA PRO A 50 12.24 3.05 -23.21
C PRO A 50 13.66 3.60 -22.99
N ARG A 51 14.07 4.58 -23.80
CA ARG A 51 15.40 5.22 -23.70
C ARG A 51 15.55 6.10 -22.46
N ARG A 52 14.45 6.70 -21.98
CA ARG A 52 14.44 7.62 -20.84
C ARG A 52 14.08 6.92 -19.53
N LEU A 53 13.45 5.75 -19.59
CA LEU A 53 12.96 5.02 -18.43
C LEU A 53 13.97 4.89 -17.28
N LEU A 54 15.23 4.54 -17.59
CA LEU A 54 16.24 4.37 -16.54
C LEU A 54 16.55 5.69 -15.82
N ALA A 55 16.72 6.78 -16.58
CA ALA A 55 17.01 8.09 -16.03
C ALA A 55 15.81 8.65 -15.24
N GLU A 56 14.60 8.48 -15.76
CA GLU A 56 13.36 8.92 -15.10
C GLU A 56 13.08 8.11 -13.82
N MET A 57 13.32 6.78 -13.83
CA MET A 57 13.20 5.96 -12.62
C MET A 57 14.26 6.31 -11.57
N GLN A 58 15.49 6.62 -11.98
CA GLN A 58 16.51 7.14 -11.07
C GLN A 58 16.08 8.48 -10.46
N LEU A 59 15.48 9.37 -11.25
CA LEU A 59 14.94 10.63 -10.76
C LEU A 59 13.83 10.41 -9.73
N ILE A 60 12.90 9.48 -9.97
CA ILE A 60 11.85 9.12 -9.00
C ILE A 60 12.46 8.57 -7.70
N LEU A 61 13.47 7.70 -7.78
CA LEU A 61 14.07 7.06 -6.60
C LEU A 61 14.88 8.04 -5.73
N PHE A 62 15.61 8.95 -6.37
CA PHE A 62 16.56 9.85 -5.70
C PHE A 62 16.07 11.30 -5.56
N SER A 63 14.79 11.56 -5.86
CA SER A 63 14.17 12.87 -5.61
C SER A 63 13.58 12.97 -4.21
N GLU A 64 13.60 14.19 -3.66
CA GLU A 64 12.84 14.53 -2.47
C GLU A 64 11.34 14.41 -2.77
N SER A 65 10.80 13.27 -2.38
CA SER A 65 9.41 12.91 -2.61
C SER A 65 8.57 13.37 -1.42
N HIS A 66 7.90 14.52 -1.56
CA HIS A 66 6.82 14.92 -0.67
C HIS A 66 5.52 14.21 -1.06
N LEU A 67 4.52 14.24 -0.18
CA LEU A 67 3.21 13.66 -0.46
C LEU A 67 2.57 14.23 -1.74
N VAL A 68 2.85 15.49 -2.05
CA VAL A 68 2.30 16.24 -3.20
C VAL A 68 3.32 16.31 -4.36
N THR A 69 4.30 15.40 -4.41
CA THR A 69 5.20 15.25 -5.56
C THR A 69 4.56 14.32 -6.58
N ASP A 70 3.96 14.90 -7.61
CA ASP A 70 3.41 14.21 -8.77
C ASP A 70 4.54 13.71 -9.68
N TYR A 71 4.67 12.39 -9.81
CA TYR A 71 5.69 11.81 -10.67
C TYR A 71 5.40 12.00 -12.16
N ILE A 72 4.16 12.30 -12.55
CA ILE A 72 3.83 12.67 -13.93
C ILE A 72 4.51 13.99 -14.25
N ALA A 73 4.41 14.99 -13.37
CA ALA A 73 5.07 16.28 -13.52
C ALA A 73 6.59 16.22 -13.34
N LEU A 74 7.08 15.29 -12.52
CA LEU A 74 8.52 15.09 -12.31
C LEU A 74 9.19 14.38 -13.50
N THR A 75 8.46 13.48 -14.17
CA THR A 75 8.99 12.62 -15.25
C THR A 75 8.04 12.60 -16.45
N SER A 76 7.25 11.54 -16.59
CA SER A 76 6.29 11.31 -17.67
C SER A 76 5.14 10.44 -17.17
N VAL A 77 4.01 10.45 -17.88
CA VAL A 77 2.84 9.60 -17.57
C VAL A 77 3.23 8.12 -17.54
N GLY A 78 4.02 7.67 -18.53
CA GLY A 78 4.47 6.29 -18.64
C GLY A 78 5.33 5.84 -17.46
N THR A 79 6.31 6.65 -17.06
CA THR A 79 7.23 6.30 -15.96
C THR A 79 6.53 6.37 -14.59
N ALA A 80 5.63 7.33 -14.37
CA ALA A 80 4.80 7.38 -13.16
C ALA A 80 3.92 6.12 -13.01
N LEU A 81 3.23 5.72 -14.08
CA LEU A 81 2.44 4.47 -14.12
C LEU A 81 3.33 3.24 -13.91
N PHE A 82 4.54 3.23 -14.47
CA PHE A 82 5.49 2.13 -14.29
C PHE A 82 5.91 1.98 -12.81
N ASN A 83 6.28 3.07 -12.13
CA ASN A 83 6.61 3.04 -10.71
C ASN A 83 5.42 2.55 -9.86
N SER A 84 4.21 3.06 -10.13
CA SER A 84 2.98 2.61 -9.47
C SER A 84 2.71 1.12 -9.69
N SER A 85 2.91 0.62 -10.92
CA SER A 85 2.72 -0.80 -11.24
C SER A 85 3.75 -1.70 -10.55
N MET A 86 5.03 -1.30 -10.53
CA MET A 86 6.08 -2.03 -9.84
C MET A 86 5.80 -2.13 -8.34
N MET A 87 5.41 -1.03 -7.72
CA MET A 87 5.03 -1.02 -6.30
C MET A 87 3.84 -1.93 -6.01
N THR A 88 2.87 -1.94 -6.92
CA THR A 88 1.68 -2.80 -6.82
C THR A 88 2.03 -4.28 -6.97
N PHE A 89 2.91 -4.65 -7.91
CA PHE A 89 3.40 -6.03 -8.03
C PHE A 89 4.10 -6.49 -6.75
N ILE A 90 4.94 -5.64 -6.17
CA ILE A 90 5.63 -5.93 -4.91
C ILE A 90 4.62 -6.14 -3.77
N ALA A 91 3.61 -5.28 -3.64
CA ALA A 91 2.56 -5.44 -2.63
C ALA A 91 1.75 -6.73 -2.83
N ILE A 92 1.35 -7.04 -4.07
CA ILE A 92 0.65 -8.29 -4.41
C ILE A 92 1.53 -9.51 -4.09
N PHE A 93 2.80 -9.49 -4.50
CA PHE A 93 3.75 -10.57 -4.28
C PHE A 93 3.96 -10.84 -2.79
N ILE A 94 4.16 -9.79 -2.00
CA ILE A 94 4.32 -9.86 -0.54
C ILE A 94 3.07 -10.50 0.08
N CYS A 95 1.87 -10.00 -0.23
CA CYS A 95 0.62 -10.56 0.29
C CYS A 95 0.40 -12.02 -0.12
N TYR A 96 0.68 -12.35 -1.38
CA TYR A 96 0.56 -13.71 -1.90
C TYR A 96 1.54 -14.67 -1.22
N HIS A 97 2.80 -14.29 -1.09
CA HIS A 97 3.85 -15.10 -0.47
C HIS A 97 3.52 -15.44 0.99
N TYR A 98 3.04 -14.46 1.76
CA TYR A 98 2.63 -14.65 3.16
C TYR A 98 1.20 -15.19 3.32
N ARG A 99 0.51 -15.51 2.21
CA ARG A 99 -0.87 -16.04 2.17
C ARG A 99 -1.87 -15.19 2.97
N VAL A 100 -1.78 -13.87 2.83
CA VAL A 100 -2.73 -12.96 3.47
C VAL A 100 -4.13 -13.20 2.90
N PRO A 101 -5.17 -13.33 3.74
CA PRO A 101 -6.54 -13.50 3.26
C PRO A 101 -6.95 -12.30 2.41
N MET A 102 -7.63 -12.57 1.29
CA MET A 102 -8.06 -11.50 0.40
C MET A 102 -9.37 -10.91 0.89
N THR A 103 -9.24 -9.80 1.64
CA THR A 103 -10.35 -9.09 2.26
C THR A 103 -10.45 -7.67 1.73
N GLY A 104 -11.50 -6.93 2.09
CA GLY A 104 -11.63 -5.52 1.70
C GLY A 104 -10.46 -4.65 2.20
N GLY A 105 -9.90 -4.98 3.37
CA GLY A 105 -8.69 -4.36 3.90
C GLY A 105 -7.47 -4.64 3.03
N ALA A 106 -7.26 -5.89 2.61
CA ALA A 106 -6.14 -6.25 1.73
C ALA A 106 -6.21 -5.56 0.36
N VAL A 107 -7.40 -5.56 -0.24
CA VAL A 107 -7.62 -4.90 -1.54
C VAL A 107 -7.34 -3.41 -1.42
N SER A 108 -7.93 -2.72 -0.44
CA SER A 108 -7.74 -1.28 -0.26
C SER A 108 -6.29 -0.92 0.10
N ALA A 109 -5.58 -1.73 0.88
CA ALA A 109 -4.15 -1.53 1.16
C ALA A 109 -3.30 -1.59 -0.11
N ILE A 110 -3.58 -2.55 -1.01
CA ILE A 110 -2.87 -2.67 -2.29
C ILE A 110 -3.19 -1.47 -3.19
N PHE A 111 -4.46 -1.10 -3.35
CA PHE A 111 -4.85 0.09 -4.12
C PHE A 111 -4.26 1.39 -3.55
N MET A 112 -4.11 1.47 -2.24
CA MET A 112 -3.46 2.60 -1.59
C MET A 112 -1.97 2.66 -1.97
N VAL A 113 -1.27 1.52 -2.00
CA VAL A 113 0.12 1.45 -2.52
C VAL A 113 0.17 1.86 -3.98
N THR A 114 -0.76 1.40 -4.81
CA THR A 114 -0.87 1.80 -6.23
C THR A 114 -1.02 3.33 -6.36
N GLY A 115 -1.97 3.93 -5.65
CA GLY A 115 -2.24 5.37 -5.71
C GLY A 115 -1.04 6.21 -5.26
N TYR A 116 -0.45 5.89 -4.10
CA TYR A 116 0.76 6.58 -3.65
C TYR A 116 1.96 6.32 -4.56
N GLY A 117 2.00 5.20 -5.29
CA GLY A 117 3.03 4.96 -6.30
C GLY A 117 3.04 5.98 -7.44
N LEU A 118 1.97 6.77 -7.62
CA LEU A 118 1.94 7.91 -8.53
C LEU A 118 2.41 9.21 -7.86
N PHE A 119 2.37 9.28 -6.52
CA PHE A 119 2.63 10.47 -5.73
C PHE A 119 3.52 10.17 -4.52
N GLY A 120 4.80 10.56 -4.60
CA GLY A 120 5.69 10.60 -3.46
C GLY A 120 6.09 9.25 -2.83
N LYS A 121 5.67 8.10 -3.38
CA LYS A 121 6.10 6.76 -2.93
C LYS A 121 6.88 6.02 -3.99
N ASN A 122 8.03 5.50 -3.62
CA ASN A 122 8.90 4.72 -4.48
C ASN A 122 9.52 3.56 -3.69
N LEU A 123 10.27 2.69 -4.38
CA LEU A 123 10.84 1.52 -3.74
C LEU A 123 11.83 1.88 -2.62
N LEU A 124 12.60 2.95 -2.81
CA LEU A 124 13.63 3.38 -1.85
C LEU A 124 13.00 3.82 -0.52
N ASN A 125 11.89 4.54 -0.56
CA ASN A 125 11.23 5.04 0.65
C ASN A 125 10.22 4.05 1.26
N PHE A 126 9.75 3.07 0.48
CA PHE A 126 8.89 1.98 0.94
C PHE A 126 9.61 0.95 1.82
N ILE A 127 10.83 0.55 1.43
CA ILE A 127 11.61 -0.52 2.09
C ILE A 127 11.82 -0.29 3.59
N PRO A 128 12.34 0.87 4.06
CA PRO A 128 12.68 1.04 5.48
C PRO A 128 11.45 0.96 6.39
N ILE A 129 10.28 1.42 5.94
CA ILE A 129 9.03 1.27 6.70
C ILE A 129 8.70 -0.23 6.89
N PHE A 130 8.81 -1.02 5.82
CA PHE A 130 8.56 -2.46 5.88
C PHE A 130 9.58 -3.18 6.78
N LEU A 131 10.84 -2.76 6.74
CA LEU A 131 11.89 -3.28 7.64
C LEU A 131 11.57 -2.97 9.11
N GLY A 132 11.05 -1.79 9.42
CA GLY A 132 10.58 -1.44 10.76
C GLY A 132 9.47 -2.35 11.27
N VAL A 133 8.49 -2.66 10.44
CA VAL A 133 7.40 -3.59 10.80
C VAL A 133 7.94 -5.02 10.97
N ARG A 134 8.86 -5.45 10.10
CA ARG A 134 9.53 -6.75 10.24
C ARG A 134 10.33 -6.83 11.54
N LEU A 135 11.01 -5.76 11.92
CA LEU A 135 11.73 -5.68 13.18
C LEU A 135 10.76 -5.85 14.36
N TYR A 136 9.63 -5.15 14.36
CA TYR A 136 8.60 -5.31 15.39
C TYR A 136 8.08 -6.75 15.49
N SER A 137 7.80 -7.38 14.35
CA SER A 137 7.38 -8.79 14.26
C SER A 137 8.40 -9.73 14.91
N TYR A 138 9.70 -9.48 14.69
CA TYR A 138 10.78 -10.24 15.31
C TYR A 138 10.82 -10.04 16.84
N PHE A 139 10.74 -8.80 17.33
CA PHE A 139 10.76 -8.50 18.76
C PHE A 139 9.57 -9.11 19.52
N MET A 140 8.39 -9.15 18.89
CA MET A 140 7.18 -9.70 19.51
C MET A 140 7.03 -11.21 19.30
N ASN A 141 7.95 -11.88 18.58
CA ASN A 141 7.86 -13.29 18.22
C ASN A 141 6.52 -13.68 17.55
N GLU A 142 5.96 -12.75 16.77
CA GLU A 142 4.67 -12.93 16.09
C GLU A 142 4.89 -12.99 14.57
N PRO A 143 4.12 -13.81 13.82
CA PRO A 143 4.38 -13.99 12.40
C PRO A 143 4.03 -12.72 11.61
N LEU A 144 4.94 -12.31 10.72
CA LEU A 144 4.83 -11.08 9.92
C LEU A 144 3.51 -10.95 9.15
N LYS A 145 2.86 -12.06 8.80
CA LYS A 145 1.55 -12.09 8.13
C LYS A 145 0.49 -11.25 8.89
N LYS A 146 0.55 -11.19 10.23
CA LYS A 146 -0.40 -10.44 11.07
C LYS A 146 -0.28 -8.93 10.87
N PHE A 147 0.93 -8.45 10.56
CA PHE A 147 1.23 -7.02 10.47
C PHE A 147 1.36 -6.52 9.03
N LEU A 148 1.18 -7.40 8.03
CA LEU A 148 1.42 -7.05 6.63
C LEU A 148 0.45 -5.99 6.11
N LEU A 149 -0.82 -6.07 6.51
CA LEU A 149 -1.81 -5.02 6.21
C LEU A 149 -1.40 -3.68 6.81
N ILE A 150 -0.97 -3.68 8.08
CA ILE A 150 -0.48 -2.48 8.76
C ILE A 150 0.76 -1.93 8.06
N ALA A 151 1.67 -2.79 7.59
CA ALA A 151 2.86 -2.37 6.84
C ALA A 151 2.48 -1.68 5.51
N LEU A 152 1.54 -2.26 4.76
CA LEU A 152 1.09 -1.66 3.50
C LEU A 152 0.42 -0.31 3.73
N TYR A 153 -0.49 -0.19 4.70
CA TYR A 153 -1.10 1.10 5.05
C TYR A 153 -0.08 2.10 5.60
N GLY A 154 0.79 1.67 6.50
CA GLY A 154 1.83 2.49 7.12
C GLY A 154 2.87 2.99 6.14
N SER A 155 3.07 2.29 5.01
CA SER A 155 3.91 2.78 3.93
C SER A 155 3.43 4.13 3.37
N SER A 156 2.20 4.58 3.62
CA SER A 156 1.77 5.96 3.29
C SER A 156 2.64 7.05 3.94
N VAL A 157 3.36 6.74 5.02
CA VAL A 157 4.31 7.65 5.70
C VAL A 157 5.68 7.68 5.00
N SER A 158 5.88 6.88 3.95
CA SER A 158 7.15 6.82 3.19
C SER A 158 7.72 8.17 2.70
N PRO A 159 6.93 9.22 2.36
CA PRO A 159 7.49 10.54 2.04
C PRO A 159 8.39 11.12 3.13
N VAL A 160 8.16 10.77 4.41
CA VAL A 160 9.03 11.18 5.52
C VAL A 160 10.45 10.65 5.35
N VAL A 161 10.59 9.42 4.85
CA VAL A 161 11.91 8.81 4.60
C VAL A 161 12.65 9.60 3.52
N SER A 162 11.98 9.92 2.41
CA SER A 162 12.56 10.73 1.34
C SER A 162 12.93 12.14 1.79
N PHE A 163 12.10 12.77 2.62
CA PHE A 163 12.35 14.10 3.18
C PHE A 163 13.66 14.15 3.98
N PHE A 164 13.93 13.13 4.81
CA PHE A 164 15.18 13.06 5.55
C PHE A 164 16.34 12.53 4.70
N ALA A 165 16.07 11.64 3.74
CA ALA A 165 17.09 11.04 2.89
C ALA A 165 17.75 12.03 1.93
N PHE A 166 16.95 12.94 1.36
CA PHE A 166 17.37 13.87 0.31
C PHE A 166 17.38 15.33 0.76
N ASN A 167 17.40 15.57 2.08
CA ASN A 167 17.52 16.92 2.61
C ASN A 167 18.88 17.54 2.24
N GLN A 168 18.88 18.75 1.69
CA GLN A 168 20.07 19.45 1.19
C GLN A 168 21.15 19.73 2.26
N ARG A 169 20.85 19.53 3.55
CA ARG A 169 21.77 19.78 4.67
C ARG A 169 22.78 18.65 4.92
N LEU A 170 22.57 17.45 4.37
CA LEU A 170 23.39 16.26 4.61
C LEU A 170 24.02 15.75 3.30
N SER A 171 25.17 15.08 3.42
CA SER A 171 25.74 14.32 2.30
C SER A 171 24.74 13.22 1.86
N PRO A 172 24.56 12.94 0.55
CA PRO A 172 23.56 11.99 0.07
C PRO A 172 23.61 10.62 0.74
N VAL A 173 24.82 10.11 1.02
CA VAL A 173 25.01 8.81 1.67
C VAL A 173 24.55 8.83 3.13
N LEU A 174 24.90 9.89 3.86
CA LEU A 174 24.48 10.06 5.26
C LEU A 174 22.98 10.35 5.36
N GLY A 175 22.45 11.15 4.43
CA GLY A 175 21.02 11.42 4.32
C GLY A 175 20.24 10.13 4.18
N ILE A 176 20.56 9.29 3.18
CA ILE A 176 19.90 7.99 2.98
C ILE A 176 19.95 7.12 4.24
N GLY A 177 21.11 7.05 4.91
CA GLY A 177 21.25 6.31 6.17
C GLY A 177 20.32 6.82 7.28
N VAL A 178 20.25 8.13 7.47
CA VAL A 178 19.35 8.77 8.46
C VAL A 178 17.88 8.55 8.08
N GLY A 179 17.53 8.74 6.81
CA GLY A 179 16.16 8.51 6.31
C GLY A 179 15.72 7.06 6.52
N TYR A 180 16.60 6.09 6.25
CA TYR A 180 16.33 4.67 6.49
C TYR A 180 16.15 4.37 7.97
N LEU A 181 17.00 4.90 8.84
CA LEU A 181 16.88 4.73 10.28
C LEU A 181 15.55 5.27 10.78
N ILE A 182 15.18 6.50 10.37
CA ILE A 182 13.89 7.11 10.72
C ILE A 182 12.73 6.27 10.20
N GLY A 183 12.81 5.79 8.96
CA GLY A 183 11.78 4.92 8.38
C GLY A 183 11.59 3.61 9.15
N ILE A 184 12.69 2.97 9.57
CA ILE A 184 12.64 1.76 10.40
C ILE A 184 11.97 2.05 11.74
N VAL A 185 12.34 3.16 12.40
CA VAL A 185 11.73 3.57 13.67
C VAL A 185 10.22 3.85 13.50
N ILE A 186 9.84 4.59 12.45
CA ILE A 186 8.43 4.87 12.15
C ILE A 186 7.67 3.56 11.90
N GLY A 187 8.21 2.67 11.07
CA GLY A 187 7.60 1.37 10.78
C GLY A 187 7.44 0.50 12.04
N PHE A 188 8.41 0.55 12.95
CA PHE A 188 8.36 -0.16 14.23
C PHE A 188 7.25 0.39 15.14
N ILE A 189 7.16 1.72 15.29
CA ILE A 189 6.14 2.40 16.13
C ILE A 189 4.74 2.31 15.51
N MET A 190 4.65 2.23 14.18
CA MET A 190 3.40 2.12 13.44
C MET A 190 2.56 0.92 13.91
N VAL A 191 3.18 -0.23 14.18
CA VAL A 191 2.47 -1.45 14.54
C VAL A 191 1.71 -1.34 15.87
N PRO A 192 2.34 -1.03 17.02
CA PRO A 192 1.63 -0.93 18.29
C PRO A 192 0.59 0.19 18.28
N LEU A 193 0.88 1.30 17.58
CA LEU A 193 -0.06 2.42 17.47
C LEU A 193 -1.29 2.05 16.64
N ALA A 194 -1.10 1.36 15.52
CA ALA A 194 -2.21 0.87 14.70
C ALA A 194 -3.07 -0.15 15.43
N LEU A 195 -2.48 -1.05 16.21
CA LEU A 195 -3.21 -2.01 17.05
C LEU A 195 -4.03 -1.31 18.13
N HIS A 196 -3.47 -0.26 18.76
CA HIS A 196 -4.20 0.53 19.75
C HIS A 196 -5.41 1.25 19.13
N PHE A 197 -5.21 1.94 18.00
CA PHE A 197 -6.31 2.60 17.29
C PHE A 197 -7.34 1.62 16.73
N GLN A 198 -6.93 0.39 16.35
CA GLN A 198 -7.85 -0.66 15.94
C GLN A 198 -8.81 -1.05 17.05
N SER A 199 -8.34 -1.09 18.31
CA SER A 199 -9.19 -1.31 19.48
C SER A 199 -10.18 -0.16 19.69
N LEU A 200 -9.75 1.09 19.47
CA LEU A 200 -10.58 2.29 19.65
C LEU A 200 -11.66 2.43 18.57
N PHE A 201 -11.35 2.14 17.31
CA PHE A 201 -12.26 2.31 16.16
C PHE A 201 -13.05 1.05 15.79
N LYS A 202 -13.31 0.14 16.74
CA LYS A 202 -14.11 -1.08 16.54
C LYS A 202 -13.67 -1.91 15.32
N ARG A 203 -12.36 -2.08 15.13
CA ARG A 203 -11.77 -2.91 14.05
C ARG A 203 -12.17 -2.45 12.64
N VAL A 204 -12.06 -1.18 12.29
CA VAL A 204 -12.15 -0.74 10.88
C VAL A 204 -10.72 -0.60 10.28
N SER A 205 -10.43 -1.28 9.17
CA SER A 205 -9.06 -1.45 8.61
C SER A 205 -8.45 -0.12 8.21
N LEU A 206 -9.16 0.58 7.32
CA LEU A 206 -8.75 1.89 6.82
C LEU A 206 -8.62 2.90 7.96
N TYR A 207 -9.47 2.81 8.98
CA TYR A 207 -9.52 3.77 10.07
C TYR A 207 -8.49 3.52 11.16
N SER A 208 -7.93 2.32 11.27
CA SER A 208 -6.85 2.07 12.24
C SER A 208 -5.52 2.43 11.62
N ALA A 209 -5.09 1.74 10.57
CA ALA A 209 -3.76 1.93 10.02
C ALA A 209 -3.62 3.25 9.22
N GLY A 210 -4.62 3.63 8.42
CA GLY A 210 -4.58 4.89 7.65
C GLY A 210 -4.63 6.15 8.53
N PHE A 211 -5.46 6.13 9.58
CA PHE A 211 -5.48 7.20 10.58
C PHE A 211 -4.15 7.28 11.34
N THR A 212 -3.61 6.12 11.74
CA THR A 212 -2.30 6.03 12.42
C THR A 212 -1.20 6.69 11.60
N SER A 213 -1.16 6.44 10.29
CA SER A 213 -0.18 7.08 9.41
C SER A 213 -0.34 8.60 9.38
N GLY A 214 -1.57 9.12 9.30
CA GLY A 214 -1.82 10.56 9.33
C GLY A 214 -1.40 11.21 10.66
N MET A 215 -1.68 10.55 11.78
CA MET A 215 -1.25 10.99 13.11
C MET A 215 0.28 10.98 13.24
N LEU A 216 0.95 9.93 12.76
CA LEU A 216 2.41 9.85 12.75
C LEU A 216 3.03 10.95 11.88
N CYS A 217 2.50 11.20 10.68
CA CYS A 217 2.94 12.31 9.83
C CYS A 217 2.81 13.66 10.56
N THR A 218 1.67 13.91 11.21
CA THR A 218 1.43 15.14 11.98
C THR A 218 2.41 15.28 13.13
N MET A 219 2.68 14.19 13.86
CA MET A 219 3.63 14.17 14.97
C MET A 219 5.05 14.45 14.50
N VAL A 220 5.51 13.76 13.44
CA VAL A 220 6.82 14.01 12.83
C VAL A 220 6.92 15.45 12.34
N ALA A 221 5.89 15.98 11.68
CA ALA A 221 5.87 17.37 11.22
C ALA A 221 5.91 18.38 12.38
N GLY A 222 5.32 18.06 13.53
CA GLY A 222 5.42 18.85 14.75
C GLY A 222 6.82 18.84 15.34
N ILE A 223 7.45 17.65 15.41
CA ILE A 223 8.82 17.49 15.89
C ILE A 223 9.79 18.26 14.98
N CYS A 224 9.68 18.13 13.66
CA CYS A 224 10.49 18.88 12.71
C CYS A 224 10.40 20.39 12.96
N ARG A 225 9.18 20.93 13.11
CA ARG A 225 8.95 22.35 13.39
C ARG A 225 9.57 22.79 14.72
N MET A 226 9.53 21.95 15.76
CA MET A 226 10.16 22.24 17.05
C MET A 226 11.69 22.39 16.95
N PHE A 227 12.34 21.63 16.06
CA PHE A 227 13.78 21.73 15.77
C PHE A 227 14.13 22.75 14.69
N GLY A 228 13.18 23.60 14.26
CA GLY A 228 13.40 24.61 13.22
C GLY A 228 13.56 24.05 11.81
N LEU A 229 13.17 22.78 11.58
CA LEU A 229 13.09 22.20 10.24
C LEU A 229 11.75 22.62 9.61
N GLN A 230 11.81 23.57 8.69
CA GLN A 230 10.65 23.97 7.90
C GLN A 230 10.37 22.90 6.84
N ILE A 231 9.16 22.38 6.85
CA ILE A 231 8.65 21.49 5.81
C ILE A 231 7.99 22.40 4.79
N ASP A 232 8.72 22.74 3.72
CA ASP A 232 8.14 23.48 2.62
C ASP A 232 7.06 22.63 1.95
N LEU A 233 5.88 23.21 1.73
CA LEU A 233 4.84 22.62 0.89
C LEU A 233 5.26 22.79 -0.59
N ARG A 234 6.35 22.14 -1.01
CA ARG A 234 6.72 22.04 -2.42
C ARG A 234 5.89 20.94 -3.06
N GLY A 235 4.72 21.31 -3.56
CA GLY A 235 3.87 20.44 -4.38
C GLY A 235 4.25 20.59 -5.85
N ILE A 236 4.99 19.63 -6.39
CA ILE A 236 5.14 19.49 -7.84
C ILE A 236 3.87 18.81 -8.32
N VAL A 237 2.95 19.55 -8.95
CA VAL A 237 1.67 19.01 -9.43
C VAL A 237 1.55 19.32 -10.91
N SER A 238 1.20 18.30 -11.71
CA SER A 238 0.92 18.52 -13.12
C SER A 238 -0.33 19.39 -13.26
N LYS A 239 -0.18 20.56 -13.90
CA LYS A 239 -1.29 21.48 -14.18
C LYS A 239 -1.90 21.26 -15.56
N GLU A 240 -1.22 20.48 -16.40
CA GLU A 240 -1.60 20.26 -17.79
C GLU A 240 -2.54 19.07 -17.93
N GLN A 241 -3.50 19.19 -18.83
CA GLN A 241 -4.38 18.08 -19.17
C GLN A 241 -3.59 17.02 -19.95
N GLN A 242 -3.56 15.80 -19.42
CA GLN A 242 -2.91 14.64 -20.04
C GLN A 242 -3.97 13.80 -20.77
N PRO A 243 -4.16 13.95 -22.09
CA PRO A 243 -5.20 13.22 -22.84
C PRO A 243 -5.01 11.70 -22.79
N GLU A 244 -3.77 11.23 -22.70
CA GLU A 244 -3.43 9.82 -22.57
C GLU A 244 -4.04 9.21 -21.32
N LEU A 245 -3.98 9.93 -20.20
CA LEU A 245 -4.54 9.50 -18.92
C LEU A 245 -6.08 9.46 -18.95
N ILE A 246 -6.72 10.42 -19.64
CA ILE A 246 -8.18 10.44 -19.80
C ILE A 246 -8.64 9.22 -20.59
N ILE A 247 -8.00 8.94 -21.74
CA ILE A 247 -8.33 7.76 -22.56
C ILE A 247 -8.13 6.48 -21.74
N PHE A 248 -7.02 6.38 -21.00
CA PHE A 248 -6.76 5.27 -20.10
C PHE A 248 -7.86 5.07 -19.05
N LEU A 249 -8.29 6.16 -18.38
CA LEU A 249 -9.35 6.11 -17.36
C LEU A 249 -10.71 5.72 -17.95
N VAL A 250 -11.03 6.19 -19.15
CA VAL A 250 -12.28 5.81 -19.85
C VAL A 250 -12.26 4.32 -20.19
N ILE A 251 -11.16 3.81 -20.78
CA ILE A 251 -11.01 2.38 -21.07
C ILE A 251 -11.11 1.56 -19.79
N PHE A 252 -10.43 1.99 -18.73
CA PHE A 252 -10.48 1.31 -17.44
C PHE A 252 -11.89 1.27 -16.85
N GLY A 253 -12.61 2.39 -16.88
CA GLY A 253 -14.00 2.49 -16.43
C GLY A 253 -14.94 1.57 -17.23
N LEU A 254 -14.79 1.53 -18.55
CA LEU A 254 -15.57 0.63 -19.42
C LEU A 254 -15.29 -0.84 -19.11
N LEU A 255 -14.02 -1.21 -18.86
CA LEU A 255 -13.65 -2.56 -18.46
C LEU A 255 -14.29 -2.97 -17.12
N LEU A 256 -14.29 -2.08 -16.12
CA LEU A 256 -14.92 -2.33 -14.83
C LEU A 256 -16.44 -2.48 -14.97
N CYS A 257 -17.10 -1.59 -15.72
CA CYS A 257 -18.53 -1.66 -16.00
C CYS A 257 -18.90 -2.96 -16.73
N GLY A 258 -18.15 -3.32 -17.77
CA GLY A 258 -18.35 -4.56 -18.53
C GLY A 258 -18.17 -5.82 -17.67
N TYR A 259 -17.14 -5.83 -16.81
CA TYR A 259 -16.94 -6.92 -15.86
C TYR A 259 -18.09 -7.03 -14.86
N GLY A 260 -18.55 -5.90 -14.30
CA GLY A 260 -19.70 -5.83 -13.40
C GLY A 260 -20.99 -6.36 -14.04
N LEU A 261 -21.31 -5.94 -15.27
CA LEU A 261 -22.48 -6.42 -16.01
C LEU A 261 -22.39 -7.92 -16.32
N ARG A 262 -21.21 -8.43 -16.68
CA ARG A 262 -21.00 -9.87 -16.90
C ARG A 262 -21.25 -10.69 -15.63
N MET A 263 -20.81 -10.20 -14.47
CA MET A 263 -21.08 -10.84 -13.19
C MET A 263 -22.58 -10.80 -12.83
N ALA A 264 -23.24 -9.68 -13.13
CA ALA A 264 -24.68 -9.51 -12.92
C ALA A 264 -25.52 -10.50 -13.71
N SER A 265 -25.22 -10.63 -15.00
CA SER A 265 -25.91 -11.54 -15.92
C SER A 265 -25.76 -13.00 -15.48
N LYS A 266 -24.57 -13.42 -15.04
CA LYS A 266 -24.33 -14.79 -14.54
C LYS A 266 -25.02 -15.13 -13.23
N ARG A 267 -25.29 -14.15 -12.35
CA ARG A 267 -25.88 -14.38 -11.02
C ARG A 267 -27.38 -14.05 -10.94
N HIS A 268 -28.01 -13.64 -12.05
CA HIS A 268 -29.42 -13.22 -12.15
C HIS A 268 -29.91 -12.14 -11.16
N ARG A 269 -29.06 -11.63 -10.25
CA ARG A 269 -29.36 -10.51 -9.34
C ARG A 269 -28.09 -9.72 -8.99
N LEU A 270 -28.04 -8.46 -9.41
CA LEU A 270 -27.22 -7.43 -8.75
C LEU A 270 -28.02 -6.91 -7.55
N ASN A 271 -27.79 -7.47 -6.36
CA ASN A 271 -28.40 -6.90 -5.16
C ASN A 271 -27.53 -5.74 -4.64
N LEU A 272 -27.59 -4.60 -5.32
CA LEU A 272 -26.86 -3.38 -4.93
C LEU A 272 -27.19 -2.94 -3.50
N ARG A 273 -28.44 -3.15 -3.06
CA ARG A 273 -28.87 -2.88 -1.69
C ARG A 273 -28.10 -3.71 -0.66
N ALA A 274 -27.79 -4.97 -0.97
CA ALA A 274 -26.98 -5.83 -0.09
C ALA A 274 -25.52 -5.37 0.02
N ILE A 275 -24.96 -4.82 -1.07
CA ILE A 275 -23.61 -4.24 -1.06
C ILE A 275 -23.58 -2.98 -0.20
N TRP A 276 -24.56 -2.10 -0.35
CA TRP A 276 -24.65 -0.85 0.41
C TRP A 276 -24.98 -1.06 1.90
N SER A 277 -25.57 -2.20 2.26
CA SER A 277 -25.84 -2.54 3.66
C SER A 277 -24.63 -3.08 4.43
N HIS A 278 -23.49 -3.34 3.78
CA HIS A 278 -22.29 -3.82 4.47
C HIS A 278 -21.62 -2.69 5.27
N SER A 279 -21.42 -2.91 6.57
CA SER A 279 -20.97 -1.89 7.53
C SER A 279 -19.49 -1.49 7.43
N GLY A 280 -18.73 -2.06 6.49
CA GLY A 280 -17.30 -1.78 6.30
C GLY A 280 -16.39 -2.18 7.48
N LYS A 281 -16.94 -2.81 8.53
CA LYS A 281 -16.18 -3.28 9.68
C LYS A 281 -15.35 -4.51 9.35
N ILE A 282 -14.12 -4.58 9.89
CA ILE A 282 -13.34 -5.82 9.97
C ILE A 282 -13.90 -6.66 11.11
N GLU A 283 -15.14 -7.13 10.99
CA GLU A 283 -15.64 -8.07 11.99
C GLU A 283 -15.01 -9.47 11.79
N LEU A 284 -14.26 -9.74 10.71
CA LEU A 284 -13.81 -11.10 10.34
C LEU A 284 -12.40 -11.30 9.71
N ASP A 285 -11.46 -10.32 9.69
CA ASP A 285 -10.19 -10.47 8.92
C ASP A 285 -8.90 -10.80 9.72
N ILE A 286 -8.96 -11.34 10.94
CA ILE A 286 -7.76 -11.85 11.65
C ILE A 286 -8.08 -13.17 12.35
#